data_AF-A0A927X558-F1
#
_entry.id   AF-A0A927X558-F1
#
_cell.length_a   1.000
_cell.length_b   1.000
_cell.length_c   1.000
_cell.angle_alpha   90.00
_cell.angle_beta   90.00
_cell.angle_gamma   90.00
#
_symmetry.space_group_name_H-M   'P 1'
#
loop_
_entity.id
_entity.type
_entity.pdbx_description
1 polymer ?
#
loop_
_entity_poly.entity_id
_entity_poly.type
_entity_poly.pdbx_seq_one_letter_code
_entity_poly.pdbx_strand_id
1 'polypeptide(L)'
;MTKEVLIELFGYLGSFLVLISFLMTSVFKLRVINTIGSVIFMTYALIIKSYPTAIMNFFLVLINLRFLWKMRRDGKEYTLIKVNGDDKYLHHLLDAYYNDIKLCFPGINFDLESANRFYIISHDEKPVGITLGRQKGSEMELMLDYSIPEYRDFSIGKFLISKLPNEGVTRVTYYGPDENHTKYLNSLGFTKNEKGYEMTL
;
A
#
# COMPACT_ATOMS: atom_id res chain seq x y z
N MET A 1 -9.36 -41.73 3.57
CA MET A 1 -9.59 -40.62 2.61
C MET A 1 -9.25 -41.16 1.23
N THR A 2 -10.25 -41.34 0.36
CA THR A 2 -10.04 -41.90 -0.98
C THR A 2 -9.29 -40.89 -1.85
N LYS A 3 -8.49 -41.38 -2.81
CA LYS A 3 -7.68 -40.52 -3.71
C LYS A 3 -8.55 -39.49 -4.46
N GLU A 4 -9.79 -39.85 -4.77
CA GLU A 4 -10.78 -38.98 -5.42
C GLU A 4 -11.13 -37.77 -4.56
N VAL A 5 -11.44 -37.97 -3.27
CA VAL A 5 -11.72 -36.87 -2.32
C VAL A 5 -10.51 -35.95 -2.16
N LEU A 6 -9.29 -36.50 -2.20
CA LEU A 6 -8.07 -35.69 -2.16
C LEU A 6 -7.92 -34.83 -3.42
N ILE A 7 -8.16 -35.41 -4.61
CA ILE A 7 -8.08 -34.70 -5.89
C ILE A 7 -9.13 -33.58 -5.97
N GLU A 8 -10.37 -33.85 -5.57
CA GLU A 8 -11.44 -32.85 -5.52
C GLU A 8 -11.11 -31.71 -4.55
N LEU A 9 -10.57 -32.03 -3.37
CA LEU A 9 -10.15 -31.01 -2.39
C LEU A 9 -9.07 -30.09 -2.95
N PHE A 10 -8.07 -30.63 -3.65
CA PHE A 10 -7.05 -29.84 -4.34
C PHE A 10 -7.64 -28.98 -5.47
N GLY A 11 -8.64 -29.50 -6.21
CA GLY A 11 -9.33 -28.76 -7.27
C GLY A 11 -10.14 -27.57 -6.71
N TYR A 12 -10.88 -27.77 -5.62
CA TYR A 12 -11.60 -26.70 -4.95
C TYR A 12 -10.66 -25.67 -4.31
N LEU A 13 -9.58 -26.12 -3.65
CA LEU A 13 -8.54 -25.23 -3.13
C LEU A 13 -7.90 -24.39 -4.24
N GLY A 14 -7.58 -24.98 -5.39
CA GLY A 14 -7.03 -24.28 -6.55
C GLY A 14 -8.00 -23.22 -7.09
N SER A 15 -9.27 -23.59 -7.27
CA SER A 15 -10.31 -22.66 -7.75
C SER A 15 -10.55 -21.50 -6.78
N PHE A 16 -10.55 -21.79 -5.47
CA PHE A 16 -10.69 -20.78 -4.42
C PHE A 16 -9.49 -19.83 -4.34
N LEU A 17 -8.27 -20.34 -4.49
CA LEU A 17 -7.05 -19.54 -4.59
C LEU A 17 -7.09 -18.58 -5.78
N VAL A 18 -7.52 -19.05 -6.95
CA VAL A 18 -7.68 -18.21 -8.14
C VAL A 18 -8.72 -17.10 -7.90
N LEU A 19 -9.86 -17.43 -7.28
CA LEU A 19 -10.88 -16.42 -6.94
C LEU A 19 -10.34 -15.36 -5.98
N ILE A 20 -9.62 -15.77 -4.93
CA ILE A 20 -8.95 -14.87 -3.99
C ILE A 20 -7.92 -13.99 -4.70
N SER A 21 -7.15 -14.53 -5.66
CA SER A 21 -6.19 -13.77 -6.45
C SER A 21 -6.84 -12.65 -7.26
N PHE A 22 -8.05 -12.85 -7.79
CA PHE A 22 -8.79 -11.80 -8.50
C PHE A 22 -9.37 -10.73 -7.57
N LEU A 23 -9.65 -11.08 -6.31
CA LEU A 23 -10.15 -10.14 -5.29
C LEU A 23 -9.03 -9.24 -4.71
N MET A 24 -7.77 -9.53 -5.01
CA MET A 24 -6.64 -8.75 -4.48
C MET A 24 -6.43 -7.45 -5.25
N THR A 25 -6.66 -6.34 -4.57
CA THR A 25 -6.43 -4.99 -5.10
C THR A 25 -4.94 -4.62 -5.15
N SER A 26 -4.11 -5.24 -4.31
CA SER A 26 -2.67 -4.97 -4.27
C SER A 26 -1.89 -5.98 -5.10
N VAL A 27 -1.26 -5.49 -6.17
CA VAL A 27 -0.38 -6.28 -7.05
C VAL A 27 0.79 -6.91 -6.27
N PHE A 28 1.23 -6.26 -5.18
CA PHE A 28 2.27 -6.81 -4.31
C PHE A 28 1.79 -8.05 -3.56
N LYS A 29 0.63 -7.96 -2.87
CA LYS A 29 0.04 -9.09 -2.13
C LYS A 29 -0.26 -10.27 -3.03
N LEU A 30 -0.76 -10.00 -4.24
CA LEU A 30 -0.99 -11.02 -5.25
C LEU A 30 0.28 -11.79 -5.62
N ARG A 31 1.40 -11.08 -5.86
CA ARG A 31 2.68 -11.71 -6.20
C ARG A 31 3.29 -12.50 -5.04
N VAL A 32 3.09 -12.05 -3.80
CA VAL A 32 3.52 -12.81 -2.61
C VAL A 32 2.78 -14.14 -2.55
N ILE A 33 1.46 -14.12 -2.71
CA ILE A 33 0.63 -15.33 -2.61
C ILE A 33 0.90 -16.28 -3.77
N ASN A 34 1.08 -15.76 -5.00
CA ASN A 34 1.53 -16.58 -6.13
C ASN A 34 2.91 -17.20 -5.91
N THR A 35 3.82 -16.50 -5.23
CA THR A 35 5.13 -17.06 -4.88
C THR A 35 4.97 -18.23 -3.89
N ILE A 36 4.19 -18.05 -2.82
CA ILE A 36 3.93 -19.09 -1.82
C ILE A 36 3.26 -20.31 -2.48
N GLY A 37 2.22 -20.06 -3.30
CA GLY A 37 1.52 -21.11 -4.05
C GLY A 37 2.47 -21.88 -4.97
N SER A 38 3.33 -21.18 -5.70
CA SER A 38 4.31 -21.80 -6.60
C SER A 38 5.35 -22.62 -5.83
N VAL A 39 5.79 -22.18 -4.64
CA VAL A 39 6.71 -22.96 -3.79
C VAL A 39 6.04 -24.25 -3.32
N ILE A 40 4.80 -24.18 -2.82
CA ILE A 40 4.05 -25.36 -2.38
C ILE A 40 3.86 -26.35 -3.54
N PHE A 41 3.46 -25.85 -4.72
CA PHE A 41 3.31 -26.67 -5.92
C PHE A 41 4.63 -27.28 -6.39
N MET A 42 5.73 -26.53 -6.33
CA MET A 42 7.06 -27.04 -6.66
C MET A 42 7.44 -28.20 -5.73
N THR A 43 7.27 -28.05 -4.41
CA THR A 43 7.55 -29.11 -3.44
C THR A 43 6.69 -30.35 -3.69
N TYR A 44 5.39 -30.17 -3.92
CA TYR A 44 4.48 -31.26 -4.26
C TYR A 44 4.89 -31.98 -5.55
N ALA A 45 5.21 -31.23 -6.60
CA ALA A 45 5.64 -31.77 -7.89
C ALA A 45 6.93 -32.60 -7.77
N LEU A 46 7.86 -32.20 -6.91
CA LEU A 46 9.07 -32.98 -6.61
C LEU A 46 8.75 -34.30 -5.90
N ILE A 47 7.79 -34.31 -4.98
CA ILE A 47 7.35 -35.53 -4.27
C ILE A 47 6.76 -36.56 -5.24
N ILE A 48 5.93 -36.12 -6.18
CA ILE A 48 5.32 -37.00 -7.20
C ILE A 48 6.25 -37.27 -8.41
N LYS A 49 7.50 -36.78 -8.37
CA LYS A 49 8.49 -36.86 -9.45
C LYS A 49 8.02 -36.27 -10.79
N SER A 50 7.14 -35.27 -10.75
CA SER A 50 6.73 -34.50 -11.93
C SER A 50 7.72 -33.36 -12.20
N TYR A 51 8.82 -33.70 -12.89
CA TYR A 51 9.87 -32.75 -13.22
C TYR A 51 9.39 -31.54 -14.05
N PRO A 52 8.53 -31.69 -15.09
CA PRO A 52 8.05 -30.53 -15.86
C PRO A 52 7.30 -29.52 -14.97
N THR A 53 6.43 -30.02 -14.08
CA THR A 53 5.67 -29.17 -13.15
C THR A 53 6.57 -28.47 -12.13
N ALA A 54 7.59 -29.16 -11.62
CA ALA A 54 8.56 -28.59 -10.68
C ALA A 54 9.39 -27.47 -11.33
N ILE A 55 9.85 -27.67 -12.57
CA ILE A 55 10.63 -26.67 -13.32
C ILE A 55 9.78 -25.42 -13.61
N MET A 56 8.53 -25.59 -14.04
CA MET A 56 7.62 -24.47 -14.29
C MET A 56 7.40 -23.62 -13.04
N ASN A 57 7.11 -24.26 -11.90
CA ASN A 57 6.90 -23.54 -10.63
C ASN A 57 8.19 -22.89 -10.10
N PHE A 58 9.36 -23.50 -10.34
CA PHE A 58 10.65 -22.88 -10.04
C PHE A 58 10.83 -21.54 -10.79
N PHE A 59 10.55 -21.50 -12.10
CA PHE A 59 10.62 -20.27 -12.87
C PHE A 59 9.59 -19.23 -12.41
N LEU A 60 8.37 -19.66 -12.05
CA LEU A 60 7.36 -18.77 -11.47
C LEU A 60 7.83 -18.13 -10.17
N VAL A 61 8.45 -18.91 -9.27
CA VAL A 61 9.05 -18.38 -8.04
C VAL A 61 10.13 -17.35 -8.37
N LEU A 62 11.02 -17.66 -9.32
CA LEU A 62 12.13 -16.77 -9.69
C LEU A 62 11.66 -15.47 -10.33
N ILE A 63 10.66 -15.53 -11.22
CA ILE A 63 10.02 -14.36 -11.82
C ILE A 63 9.33 -13.52 -10.74
N ASN A 64 8.50 -14.13 -9.88
CA ASN A 64 7.80 -13.38 -8.84
C ASN A 64 8.77 -12.77 -7.83
N LEU A 65 9.85 -13.47 -7.45
CA LEU A 65 10.92 -12.93 -6.61
C LEU A 65 11.62 -11.75 -7.29
N ARG A 66 11.92 -11.84 -8.59
CA ARG A 66 12.50 -10.71 -9.34
C ARG A 66 11.55 -9.50 -9.36
N PHE A 67 10.25 -9.72 -9.58
CA PHE A 67 9.25 -8.65 -9.54
C PHE A 67 9.10 -8.05 -8.14
N LEU A 68 9.01 -8.88 -7.10
CA LEU A 68 8.97 -8.44 -5.70
C LEU A 68 10.22 -7.66 -5.34
N TRP A 69 11.38 -8.11 -5.79
CA TRP A 69 12.64 -7.43 -5.56
C TRP A 69 12.74 -6.12 -6.33
N LYS A 70 12.32 -6.07 -7.60
CA LYS A 70 12.22 -4.82 -8.37
C LYS A 70 11.27 -3.83 -7.69
N MET A 71 10.07 -4.27 -7.31
CA MET A 71 9.10 -3.43 -6.58
C MET A 71 9.61 -2.93 -5.23
N ARG A 72 10.55 -3.65 -4.60
CA ARG A 72 11.18 -3.26 -3.31
C ARG A 72 12.47 -2.45 -3.48
N ARG A 73 13.23 -2.67 -4.55
CA ARG A 73 14.59 -2.16 -4.78
C ARG A 73 14.65 -1.01 -5.78
N ASP A 74 13.64 -0.85 -6.65
CA ASP A 74 13.39 0.45 -7.26
C ASP A 74 13.13 1.38 -6.07
N GLY A 75 14.18 2.09 -5.66
CA GLY A 75 14.07 3.29 -4.85
C GLY A 75 13.26 4.24 -5.70
N LYS A 76 11.94 4.06 -5.66
CA LYS A 76 10.99 4.75 -6.49
C LYS A 76 11.33 6.23 -6.39
N GLU A 77 11.69 6.84 -7.51
CA GLU A 77 11.80 8.28 -7.60
C GLU A 77 10.39 8.83 -7.48
N TYR A 78 9.90 8.82 -6.25
CA TYR A 78 8.72 9.55 -5.91
C TYR A 78 9.07 11.02 -6.02
N THR A 79 8.17 11.77 -6.65
CA THR A 79 8.26 13.21 -6.68
C THR A 79 7.16 13.77 -5.80
N LEU A 80 7.52 14.68 -4.90
CA LEU A 80 6.56 15.41 -4.08
C LEU A 80 6.17 16.68 -4.84
N ILE A 81 4.95 16.71 -5.36
CA ILE A 81 4.42 17.85 -6.10
C ILE A 81 3.56 18.68 -5.15
N LYS A 82 3.93 19.94 -4.95
CA LYS A 82 3.14 20.90 -4.18
C LYS A 82 2.02 21.43 -5.06
N VAL A 83 0.80 21.39 -4.54
CA VAL A 83 -0.38 21.94 -5.20
C VAL A 83 -1.08 22.93 -4.28
N ASN A 84 -2.05 23.67 -4.82
CA ASN A 84 -2.89 24.57 -4.05
C ASN A 84 -4.24 23.90 -3.74
N GLY A 85 -4.97 24.43 -2.76
CA GLY A 85 -6.31 23.94 -2.41
C GLY A 85 -7.32 24.04 -3.57
N ASP A 86 -7.12 24.97 -4.51
CA ASP A 86 -7.98 25.16 -5.69
C ASP A 86 -7.51 24.37 -6.92
N ASP A 87 -6.50 23.50 -6.78
CA ASP A 87 -5.95 22.74 -7.91
C ASP A 87 -6.98 21.74 -8.46
N LYS A 88 -7.39 21.94 -9.72
CA LYS A 88 -8.42 21.11 -10.36
C LYS A 88 -8.04 19.63 -10.45
N TYR A 89 -6.74 19.33 -10.57
CA TYR A 89 -6.27 17.96 -10.66
C TYR A 89 -6.32 17.26 -9.30
N LEU A 90 -5.97 17.98 -8.22
CA LEU A 90 -6.18 17.51 -6.85
C LEU A 90 -7.65 17.17 -6.59
N HIS A 91 -8.57 18.09 -6.92
CA HIS A 91 -10.02 17.87 -6.75
C HIS A 91 -10.49 16.64 -7.52
N HIS A 92 -10.09 16.52 -8.80
CA HIS A 92 -10.42 15.36 -9.61
C HIS A 92 -9.92 14.03 -9.00
N LEU A 93 -8.72 14.01 -8.43
CA LEU A 93 -8.20 12.80 -7.77
C LEU A 93 -8.95 12.47 -6.47
N LEU A 94 -9.26 13.49 -5.65
CA LEU A 94 -10.05 13.30 -4.44
C LEU A 94 -11.44 12.75 -4.76
N ASP A 95 -12.10 13.27 -5.79
CA ASP A 95 -13.40 12.79 -6.25
C ASP A 95 -13.32 11.35 -6.80
N ALA A 96 -12.32 11.07 -7.63
CA ALA A 96 -12.13 9.75 -8.23
C ALA A 96 -11.91 8.65 -7.17
N TYR A 97 -11.22 8.96 -6.08
CA TYR A 97 -10.88 8.01 -5.02
C TYR A 97 -11.74 8.18 -3.75
N TYR A 98 -12.75 9.04 -3.75
CA TYR A 98 -13.54 9.40 -2.56
C TYR A 98 -14.10 8.19 -1.82
N ASN A 99 -14.66 7.22 -2.55
CA ASN A 99 -15.24 6.01 -1.97
C ASN A 99 -14.19 5.15 -1.27
N ASP A 100 -13.01 5.01 -1.87
CA ASP A 100 -11.92 4.22 -1.32
C ASP A 100 -11.25 4.94 -0.13
N ILE A 101 -11.14 6.27 -0.19
CA ILE A 101 -10.73 7.10 0.96
C ILE A 101 -11.66 6.86 2.16
N LYS A 102 -12.99 6.87 1.96
CA LYS A 102 -13.95 6.58 3.03
C LYS A 102 -13.82 5.18 3.61
N LEU A 103 -13.50 4.18 2.77
CA LEU A 103 -13.28 2.81 3.22
C LEU A 103 -11.98 2.71 4.05
N CYS A 104 -10.92 3.41 3.63
CA CYS A 104 -9.65 3.43 4.33
C CYS A 104 -9.71 4.20 5.66
N PHE A 105 -10.44 5.31 5.68
CA PHE A 105 -10.56 6.21 6.82
C PHE A 105 -12.03 6.42 7.20
N PRO A 106 -12.67 5.43 7.86
CA PRO A 106 -14.07 5.54 8.26
C PRO A 106 -14.29 6.74 9.20
N GLY A 107 -15.21 7.63 8.84
CA GLY A 107 -15.50 8.82 9.66
C GLY A 107 -14.47 9.96 9.53
N ILE A 108 -13.54 9.88 8.57
CA ILE A 108 -12.65 11.00 8.28
C ILE A 108 -13.45 12.23 7.87
N ASN A 109 -13.12 13.37 8.46
CA ASN A 109 -13.64 14.66 8.07
C ASN A 109 -12.45 15.58 7.82
N PHE A 110 -12.02 15.64 6.56
CA PHE A 110 -11.03 16.61 6.13
C PHE A 110 -11.74 17.67 5.29
N ASP A 111 -11.52 18.93 5.65
CA ASP A 111 -12.00 20.08 4.89
C ASP A 111 -10.80 20.75 4.23
N LEU A 112 -10.87 20.95 2.92
CA LEU A 112 -9.81 21.58 2.14
C LEU A 112 -9.59 23.03 2.58
N GLU A 113 -10.61 23.72 3.09
CA GLU A 113 -10.45 25.10 3.59
C GLU A 113 -9.56 25.17 4.84
N SER A 114 -9.58 24.12 5.67
CA SER A 114 -8.77 24.05 6.89
C SER A 114 -7.33 23.61 6.63
N ALA A 115 -7.04 23.05 5.45
CA ALA A 115 -5.71 22.64 5.03
C ALA A 115 -4.96 23.82 4.40
N ASN A 116 -3.64 23.87 4.61
CA ASN A 116 -2.77 24.86 3.97
C ASN A 116 -1.54 24.23 3.31
N ARG A 117 -1.44 22.90 3.35
CA ARG A 117 -0.44 22.10 2.66
C ARG A 117 -1.14 20.99 1.88
N PHE A 118 -0.86 20.95 0.60
CA PHE A 118 -1.43 19.98 -0.34
C PHE A 118 -0.29 19.40 -1.16
N TYR A 119 -0.19 18.07 -1.16
CA TYR A 119 0.83 17.36 -1.91
C TYR A 119 0.21 16.26 -2.73
N ILE A 120 0.68 16.12 -3.97
CA ILE A 120 0.48 14.95 -4.80
C ILE A 120 1.82 14.23 -4.87
N ILE A 121 1.83 12.94 -4.55
CA ILE A 121 3.02 12.11 -4.70
C ILE A 121 2.88 11.39 -6.03
N SER A 122 3.86 11.56 -6.92
CA SER A 122 3.89 10.89 -8.22
C SER A 122 5.01 9.87 -8.31
N HIS A 123 4.82 8.83 -9.11
CA HIS A 123 5.84 7.87 -9.51
C HIS A 123 5.68 7.60 -11.00
N ASP A 124 6.75 7.80 -11.78
CA ASP A 124 6.73 7.70 -13.25
C ASP A 124 5.57 8.51 -13.86
N GLU A 125 5.46 9.77 -13.46
CA GLU A 125 4.42 10.74 -13.88
C GLU A 125 2.98 10.40 -13.49
N LYS A 126 2.74 9.29 -12.79
CA LYS A 126 1.41 8.90 -12.32
C LYS A 126 1.18 9.34 -10.88
N PRO A 127 0.02 9.90 -10.53
CA PRO A 127 -0.32 10.19 -9.14
C PRO A 127 -0.49 8.87 -8.38
N VAL A 128 0.27 8.68 -7.31
CA VAL A 128 0.22 7.48 -6.48
C VAL A 128 -0.20 7.76 -5.04
N GLY A 129 -0.21 9.03 -4.63
CA GLY A 129 -0.71 9.43 -3.33
C GLY A 129 -1.14 10.89 -3.27
N ILE A 130 -1.98 11.19 -2.28
CA ILE A 130 -2.52 12.51 -1.96
C ILE A 130 -2.29 12.74 -0.47
N THR A 131 -1.67 13.86 -0.13
CA THR A 131 -1.46 14.26 1.26
C THR A 131 -2.02 15.64 1.49
N LEU A 132 -2.86 15.76 2.52
CA LEU A 132 -3.43 17.02 2.99
C LEU A 132 -2.98 17.26 4.42
N GLY A 133 -2.64 18.50 4.74
CA GLY A 133 -2.35 18.86 6.11
C GLY A 133 -2.42 20.35 6.41
N ARG A 134 -2.36 20.62 7.71
CA ARG A 134 -2.37 21.96 8.29
C ARG A 134 -1.06 22.18 9.01
N GLN A 135 -0.20 23.01 8.43
CA GLN A 135 1.07 23.41 9.02
C GLN A 135 0.93 24.74 9.78
N LYS A 136 1.38 24.75 11.04
CA LYS A 136 1.51 25.95 11.87
C LYS A 136 2.94 26.02 12.41
N GLY A 137 3.75 26.89 11.83
CA GLY A 137 5.18 26.94 12.14
C GLY A 137 5.89 25.66 11.68
N SER A 138 6.58 24.97 12.60
CA SER A 138 7.30 23.72 12.31
C SER A 138 6.47 22.46 12.56
N GLU A 139 5.20 22.62 12.94
CA GLU A 139 4.30 21.50 13.23
C GLU A 139 3.30 21.34 12.10
N MET A 140 3.15 20.12 11.61
CA MET A 140 2.16 19.77 10.59
C MET A 140 1.19 18.74 11.13
N GLU A 141 -0.08 19.09 11.15
CA GLU A 141 -1.16 18.14 11.33
C GLU A 141 -1.46 17.46 10.00
N LEU A 142 -1.29 16.15 9.96
CA LEU A 142 -1.64 15.29 8.86
C LEU A 142 -3.14 15.04 8.89
N MET A 143 -3.85 15.58 7.90
CA MET A 143 -5.31 15.45 7.80
C MET A 143 -5.70 14.27 6.92
N LEU A 144 -4.95 14.04 5.84
CA LEU A 144 -5.12 12.89 4.94
C LEU A 144 -3.74 12.47 4.43
N ASP A 145 -3.44 11.18 4.48
CA ASP A 145 -2.31 10.56 3.78
C ASP A 145 -2.82 9.33 3.03
N TYR A 146 -3.28 9.56 1.80
CA TYR A 146 -3.91 8.55 0.97
C TYR A 146 -2.93 8.06 -0.09
N SER A 147 -2.83 6.74 -0.23
CA SER A 147 -2.14 6.10 -1.35
C SER A 147 -3.15 5.28 -2.14
N ILE A 148 -3.08 5.38 -3.47
CA ILE A 148 -3.97 4.63 -4.37
C ILE A 148 -3.80 3.12 -4.14
N PRO A 149 -4.84 2.30 -4.38
CA PRO A 149 -4.85 0.90 -3.97
C PRO A 149 -3.65 0.07 -4.47
N GLU A 150 -3.21 0.34 -5.70
CA GLU A 150 -2.09 -0.34 -6.34
C GLU A 150 -0.75 0.01 -5.70
N TYR A 151 -0.66 1.14 -4.98
CA TYR A 151 0.55 1.69 -4.38
C TYR A 151 0.52 1.77 -2.84
N ARG A 152 -0.56 1.29 -2.19
CA ARG A 152 -0.76 1.39 -0.74
C ARG A 152 0.27 0.65 0.11
N ASP A 153 0.74 -0.51 -0.34
CA ASP A 153 1.71 -1.33 0.42
C ASP A 153 3.17 -0.90 0.20
N PHE A 154 3.41 0.29 -0.36
CA PHE A 154 4.75 0.78 -0.67
C PHE A 154 5.23 1.86 0.29
N SER A 155 6.51 2.20 0.18
CA SER A 155 7.21 3.19 1.02
C SER A 155 6.82 4.65 0.78
N ILE A 156 5.61 4.93 0.28
CA ILE A 156 5.12 6.29 -0.01
C ILE A 156 5.12 7.14 1.26
N GLY A 157 4.54 6.64 2.36
CA GLY A 157 4.55 7.34 3.64
C GLY A 157 5.97 7.65 4.12
N LYS A 158 6.89 6.68 4.06
CA LYS A 158 8.30 6.90 4.44
C LYS A 158 8.97 7.97 3.58
N PHE A 159 8.69 7.97 2.27
CA PHE A 159 9.16 9.00 1.35
C PHE A 159 8.62 10.38 1.73
N LEU A 160 7.31 10.52 1.93
CA LEU A 160 6.68 11.77 2.38
C LEU A 160 7.36 12.30 3.63
N ILE A 161 7.44 11.47 4.67
CA ILE A 161 8.06 11.80 5.95
C ILE A 161 9.50 12.28 5.78
N SER A 162 10.30 11.64 4.93
CA SER A 162 11.68 12.10 4.64
C SER A 162 11.79 13.45 3.94
N LYS A 163 10.73 13.94 3.29
CA LYS A 163 10.71 15.20 2.55
C LYS A 163 10.16 16.36 3.38
N LEU A 164 9.32 16.09 4.38
CA LEU A 164 8.73 17.11 5.26
C LEU A 164 9.75 18.03 5.96
N PRO A 165 10.95 17.59 6.38
CA PRO A 165 11.96 18.50 6.95
C PRO A 165 12.40 19.62 6.00
N ASN A 166 12.43 19.35 4.69
CA ASN A 166 12.74 20.37 3.68
C ASN A 166 11.63 21.43 3.54
N GLU A 167 10.43 21.12 4.03
CA GLU A 167 9.27 22.02 4.11
C GLU A 167 9.19 22.76 5.45
N GLY A 168 10.25 22.67 6.26
CA GLY A 168 10.33 23.30 7.58
C GLY A 168 9.51 22.59 8.66
N VAL A 169 9.07 21.35 8.42
CA VAL A 169 8.33 20.55 9.39
C VAL A 169 9.30 19.74 10.23
N THR A 170 9.17 19.81 11.56
CA THR A 170 9.96 19.03 12.52
C THR A 170 9.09 18.11 13.37
N ARG A 171 7.78 18.33 13.40
CA ARG A 171 6.82 17.49 14.11
C ARG A 171 5.57 17.28 13.28
N VAL A 172 5.10 16.04 13.25
CA VAL A 172 3.87 15.63 12.56
C VAL A 172 2.89 15.06 13.58
N THR A 173 1.62 15.48 13.50
CA THR A 173 0.54 14.92 14.31
C THR A 173 -0.57 14.35 13.43
N TYR A 174 -1.31 13.37 13.92
CA TYR A 174 -2.45 12.77 13.22
C TYR A 174 -3.56 12.47 14.23
N TYR A 175 -4.76 13.02 13.99
CA TYR A 175 -5.93 12.88 14.85
C TYR A 175 -7.09 12.11 14.19
N GLY A 176 -6.84 11.55 12.99
CA GLY A 176 -7.86 10.84 12.23
C GLY A 176 -8.11 9.41 12.71
N PRO A 177 -9.01 8.68 12.03
CA PRO A 177 -9.36 7.30 12.36
C PRO A 177 -8.14 6.37 12.31
N ASP A 178 -7.99 5.48 13.29
CA ASP A 178 -6.84 4.59 13.45
C ASP A 178 -7.17 3.09 13.37
N GLU A 179 -8.45 2.72 13.23
CA GLU A 179 -8.94 1.32 13.18
C GLU A 179 -8.13 0.46 12.18
N ASN A 180 -7.90 0.98 10.98
CA ASN A 180 -7.16 0.28 9.92
C ASN A 180 -5.69 0.72 9.82
N HIS A 181 -5.28 1.78 10.53
CA HIS A 181 -4.03 2.49 10.27
C HIS A 181 -3.01 2.45 11.42
N THR A 182 -3.36 1.91 12.59
CA THR A 182 -2.44 1.85 13.75
C THR A 182 -1.09 1.19 13.41
N LYS A 183 -1.10 0.03 12.74
CA LYS A 183 0.14 -0.68 12.36
C LYS A 183 0.99 0.13 11.38
N TYR A 184 0.34 0.83 10.45
CA TYR A 184 0.99 1.68 9.46
C TYR A 184 1.67 2.87 10.14
N LEU A 185 0.95 3.61 10.98
CA LEU A 185 1.46 4.77 11.72
C LEU A 185 2.68 4.39 12.58
N ASN A 186 2.59 3.27 13.32
CA ASN A 186 3.71 2.78 14.11
C ASN A 186 4.93 2.42 13.23
N SER A 187 4.71 1.89 12.02
CA SER A 187 5.80 1.55 11.08
C SER A 187 6.51 2.77 10.47
N LEU A 188 5.85 3.93 10.50
CA LEU A 188 6.42 5.22 10.11
C LEU A 188 7.20 5.89 11.24
N GLY A 189 6.94 5.51 12.50
CA GLY A 189 7.57 6.10 13.68
C GLY A 189 6.63 6.94 14.56
N PHE A 190 5.32 6.94 14.28
CA PHE A 190 4.35 7.62 15.14
C PHE A 190 4.17 6.90 16.48
N THR A 191 4.03 7.69 17.53
CA THR A 191 3.65 7.24 18.87
C THR A 191 2.26 7.74 19.22
N LYS A 192 1.44 6.87 19.82
CA LYS A 192 0.09 7.21 20.26
C LYS A 192 0.15 8.04 21.55
N ASN A 193 -0.55 9.17 21.60
CA ASN A 193 -0.76 10.02 22.77
C ASN A 193 -2.27 10.06 23.14
N GLU A 194 -2.65 10.84 24.15
CA GLU A 194 -4.06 10.94 24.61
C GLU A 194 -5.02 11.50 23.54
N LYS A 195 -4.50 12.25 22.56
CA LYS A 195 -5.30 12.96 21.56
C LYS A 195 -5.27 12.30 20.18
N GLY A 196 -4.28 11.47 19.87
CA GLY A 196 -4.05 10.86 18.57
C GLY A 196 -2.63 10.30 18.45
N TYR A 197 -1.95 10.61 17.35
CA TYR A 197 -0.59 10.15 17.04
C TYR A 197 0.34 11.35 16.82
N GLU A 198 1.59 11.21 17.22
CA GLU A 198 2.63 12.21 16.99
C GLU A 198 3.96 11.57 16.59
N MET A 199 4.77 12.31 15.83
CA MET A 199 6.10 11.90 15.42
C MET A 199 7.00 13.13 15.29
N THR A 200 8.22 13.02 15.78
CA THR A 200 9.29 14.01 15.54
C THR A 200 10.16 13.51 14.39
N LEU A 201 10.43 14.39 13.43
CA LEU A 201 11.16 14.10 12.19
C LEU A 201 12.67 14.22 12.35
#